data_AF-A0A2W1B9H6-F1
#
_entry.id   AF-A0A2W1B9H6-F1
#
_cell.length_a   1.000
_cell.length_b   1.000
_cell.length_c   1.000
_cell.angle_alpha   90.00
_cell.angle_beta   90.00
_cell.angle_gamma   90.00
#
_symmetry.space_group_name_H-M   'P 1'
#
loop_
_entity.id
_entity.type
_entity.pdbx_description
1 polymer ?
#
loop_
_entity_poly.entity_id
_entity_poly.type
_entity_poly.pdbx_seq_one_letter_code
_entity_poly.pdbx_strand_id
1 'polypeptide(L)' 'MRIDKYLKANGIIKRRVVAKRAIEKGYVLRNNTPAKPSSEVRPYDIVSIRFSNRTLIVKVTEDFGSKVVQEIRE' A
#
# COMPACT_ATOMS: atom_id res chain seq x y z
N MET A 1 5.15 -2.30 -11.15
CA MET A 1 5.36 -3.37 -10.13
C MET A 1 4.00 -3.73 -9.53
N ARG A 2 3.73 -5.00 -9.16
CA ARG A 2 2.45 -5.35 -8.50
C ARG A 2 2.37 -4.77 -7.08
N ILE A 3 1.17 -4.36 -6.65
CA ILE A 3 0.97 -3.74 -5.34
C ILE A 3 1.36 -4.66 -4.16
N ASP A 4 1.10 -5.97 -4.28
CA ASP A 4 1.51 -6.95 -3.27
C ASP A 4 3.04 -7.06 -3.14
N LYS A 5 3.75 -7.00 -4.27
CA LYS A 5 5.22 -6.95 -4.32
C LYS A 5 5.74 -5.64 -3.77
N TYR A 6 5.11 -4.51 -4.11
CA TYR A 6 5.48 -3.17 -3.63
C TYR A 6 5.43 -3.07 -2.11
N LEU A 7 4.33 -3.53 -1.49
CA LEU A 7 4.15 -3.50 -0.05
C LEU A 7 5.19 -4.35 0.70
N LYS A 8 5.59 -5.49 0.12
CA LYS A 8 6.66 -6.34 0.66
C LYS A 8 8.04 -5.72 0.46
N ALA A 9 8.33 -5.20 -0.73
CA ALA A 9 9.63 -4.67 -1.10
C ALA A 9 10.00 -3.45 -0.26
N ASN A 10 9.03 -2.56 -0.01
CA ASN A 10 9.20 -1.36 0.82
C ASN A 10 9.04 -1.62 2.33
N GLY A 11 8.87 -2.88 2.76
CA GLY A 11 8.75 -3.23 4.19
C GLY A 11 7.47 -2.77 4.88
N ILE A 12 6.51 -2.16 4.16
CA ILE A 12 5.21 -1.72 4.70
C ILE A 12 4.44 -2.92 5.27
N ILE A 13 4.43 -4.05 4.56
CA ILE A 13 3.90 -5.32 5.05
C ILE A 13 4.99 -6.39 4.90
N LYS A 14 5.46 -6.91 6.04
CA LYS A 14 6.58 -7.87 6.09
C LYS A 14 6.32 -9.17 5.31
N ARG A 15 5.07 -9.63 5.22
CA ARG A 15 4.69 -10.90 4.60
C ARG A 15 3.78 -10.70 3.38
N ARG A 16 4.16 -11.27 2.23
CA ARG A 16 3.40 -11.14 0.97
C ARG A 16 1.98 -11.72 1.06
N VAL A 17 1.79 -12.81 1.80
CA VAL A 17 0.46 -13.41 2.03
C VAL A 17 -0.46 -12.47 2.80
N VAL A 18 0.09 -11.73 3.79
CA VAL A 18 -0.67 -10.74 4.55
C VAL A 18 -1.03 -9.54 3.67
N ALA A 19 -0.11 -9.09 2.82
CA ALA A 19 -0.38 -8.02 1.86
C ALA A 19 -1.55 -8.40 0.93
N LYS A 20 -1.52 -9.61 0.36
CA LYS A 20 -2.60 -10.12 -0.50
C LYS A 20 -3.95 -10.10 0.24
N ARG A 21 -4.01 -10.65 1.46
CA ARG A 21 -5.23 -10.64 2.28
C ARG A 21 -5.70 -9.23 2.63
N ALA A 22 -4.79 -8.30 2.92
CA ALA A 22 -5.13 -6.93 3.25
C ALA A 22 -5.78 -6.21 2.06
N ILE A 23 -5.26 -6.46 0.86
CA ILE A 23 -5.82 -5.93 -0.39
C ILE A 23 -7.20 -6.55 -0.67
N GLU A 24 -7.33 -7.88 -0.54
CA GLU A 24 -8.61 -8.59 -0.73
C GLU A 24 -9.70 -8.13 0.25
N LYS A 25 -9.32 -7.80 1.49
CA LYS A 25 -10.24 -7.25 2.50
C LYS A 25 -10.54 -5.75 2.32
N GLY A 26 -9.94 -5.09 1.34
CA GLY A 26 -10.17 -3.67 1.07
C GLY A 26 -9.44 -2.70 2.02
N TYR A 27 -8.45 -3.16 2.78
CA TYR A 27 -7.64 -2.28 3.65
C TYR A 27 -6.61 -1.46 2.88
N VAL A 28 -6.34 -1.80 1.62
CA VAL A 28 -5.39 -1.11 0.76
C VAL A 28 -6.14 -0.42 -0.37
N LEU A 29 -6.04 0.90 -0.40
CA LEU A 29 -6.59 1.75 -1.46
C LEU A 29 -5.44 2.31 -2.30
N ARG A 30 -5.60 2.31 -3.62
CA ARG A 30 -4.70 2.99 -4.57
C ARG A 30 -5.48 4.12 -5.23
N ASN A 31 -4.98 5.35 -5.11
CA ASN A 31 -5.63 6.56 -5.64
C ASN A 31 -7.12 6.63 -5.24
N ASN A 32 -7.40 6.40 -3.95
CA ASN A 32 -8.75 6.35 -3.36
C ASN A 32 -9.67 5.21 -3.82
N THR A 33 -9.19 4.27 -4.64
CA THR A 33 -9.97 3.12 -5.10
C THR A 33 -9.43 1.82 -4.49
N PRO A 34 -10.28 0.85 -4.12
CA PRO A 34 -9.83 -0.47 -3.65
C PRO A 34 -8.88 -1.12 -4.66
N ALA A 35 -7.69 -1.47 -4.19
CA ALA A 35 -6.72 -2.11 -5.06
C ALA A 35 -7.06 -3.59 -5.28
N LYS A 36 -6.68 -4.13 -6.45
CA LYS A 36 -6.67 -5.59 -6.67
C LYS A 36 -5.26 -6.13 -6.39
N PRO A 37 -5.08 -7.37 -5.92
CA PRO A 37 -3.74 -7.92 -5.65
C PRO A 37 -2.84 -8.00 -6.89
N SER A 38 -3.43 -8.08 -8.08
CA SER A 38 -2.76 -8.04 -9.38
C SER A 38 -2.57 -6.64 -9.94
N SER A 39 -3.09 -5.62 -9.28
CA SER A 39 -2.96 -4.24 -9.73
C SER A 39 -1.50 -3.79 -9.68
N GLU A 40 -1.08 -3.10 -10.73
CA GLU A 40 0.25 -2.53 -10.81
C GLU A 40 0.26 -1.13 -10.20
N VAL A 41 1.25 -0.86 -9.36
CA VAL A 41 1.58 0.49 -8.88
C VAL A 41 2.44 1.19 -9.92
N ARG A 42 2.15 2.48 -10.13
CA ARG A 42 2.94 3.41 -10.92
C ARG A 42 3.66 4.39 -9.98
N PRO A 43 4.80 4.95 -10.41
CA PRO A 43 5.38 6.11 -9.75
C PRO A 43 4.33 7.19 -9.51
N TYR A 44 4.44 7.91 -8.40
CA TYR A 44 3.53 8.97 -7.98
C TYR A 44 2.11 8.54 -7.56
N ASP A 45 1.77 7.24 -7.62
CA ASP A 45 0.52 6.73 -7.05
C ASP A 45 0.47 6.99 -5.54
N ILE A 46 -0.74 7.22 -5.02
CA ILE A 46 -1.00 7.30 -3.58
C ILE A 46 -1.60 5.97 -3.13
N VAL A 47 -0.95 5.35 -2.14
CA VAL A 47 -1.41 4.11 -1.53
C VAL A 47 -1.78 4.39 -0.07
N SER A 48 -3.04 4.18 0.27
CA SER A 48 -3.52 4.23 1.65
C SER A 48 -3.63 2.81 2.19
N ILE A 49 -3.03 2.56 3.34
CA ILE A 49 -3.07 1.29 4.04
C ILE A 49 -3.71 1.52 5.40
N ARG A 50 -4.87 0.92 5.62
CA ARG A 50 -5.53 0.90 6.92
C ARG A 50 -5.01 -0.28 7.74
N PHE A 51 -4.27 0.03 8.80
CA PHE A 51 -3.93 -0.93 9.84
C PHE A 51 -4.97 -0.86 10.96
N SER A 52 -4.95 -1.84 11.86
CA SER A 52 -5.90 -1.91 12.98
C SER A 52 -5.78 -0.75 13.98
N ASN A 53 -4.64 -0.07 14.03
CA ASN A 53 -4.34 1.00 14.98
C ASN A 53 -4.00 2.35 14.33
N ARG A 54 -3.88 2.38 13.00
CA ARG A 54 -3.52 3.58 12.26
C ARG A 54 -3.84 3.45 10.78
N THR A 55 -4.07 4.56 10.11
CA THR A 55 -4.08 4.63 8.65
C THR A 55 -2.80 5.28 8.17
N LEU A 56 -2.05 4.58 7.32
CA LEU A 56 -0.80 5.04 6.72
C LEU A 56 -1.05 5.39 5.26
N ILE A 57 -0.79 6.63 4.88
CA ILE A 57 -0.87 7.11 3.51
C ILE A 57 0.55 7.31 2.99
N VAL A 58 0.92 6.56 1.96
CA VAL A 58 2.23 6.64 1.31
C VAL A 58 2.08 7.04 -0.15
N LYS A 59 3.05 7.80 -0.65
CA LYS A 59 3.20 8.12 -2.07
C LYS A 59 4.35 7.30 -2.64
N VAL A 60 4.11 6.68 -3.79
CA VAL A 60 5.12 5.95 -4.56
C VAL A 60 6.07 6.98 -5.18
N THR A 61 7.37 6.77 -5.01
CA THR A 61 8.43 7.60 -5.63
C THR A 61 8.84 7.04 -7.00
N GLU A 62 9.66 7.76 -7.76
CA GLU A 62 10.14 7.34 -9.08
C GLU A 62 10.87 6.00 -9.03
N ASP A 63 11.70 5.78 -8.01
CA ASP A 63 12.45 4.54 -7.80
C ASP A 63 11.61 3.40 -7.19
N PHE A 64 10.28 3.52 -7.21
CA PHE A 64 9.36 2.62 -6.50
C PHE A 64 9.58 2.52 -4.98
N GLY A 65 10.25 3.51 -4.40
CA GLY A 65 10.32 3.70 -2.94
C GLY A 65 8.99 4.23 -2.38
N SER A 66 8.80 4.13 -1.07
CA SER A 66 7.64 4.69 -0.36
C SER A 66 7.98 5.94 0.44
N LYS A 67 7.29 7.05 0.16
CA LYS A 67 7.35 8.27 0.98
C LYS A 67 6.07 8.39 1.81
N VAL A 68 6.20 8.47 3.13
CA VAL A 68 5.04 8.69 4.01
C VAL A 68 4.53 10.12 3.83
N VAL A 69 3.25 10.26 3.49
CA VAL A 69 2.59 11.55 3.34
C VAL A 69 1.82 11.90 4.61
N GLN A 70 1.10 10.92 5.16
CA GLN A 70 0.28 11.11 6.35
C GLN A 70 0.18 9.82 7.14
N GLU A 71 0.22 9.94 8.47
CA GLU A 71 -0.09 8.87 9.40
C GLU A 71 -1.18 9.38 10.33
N ILE A 72 -2.35 8.75 10.26
CA ILE A 72 -3.48 9.05 11.15
C ILE A 72 -3.53 7.93 12.17
N ARG A 73 -3.27 8.26 13.43
CA ARG A 73 -3.43 7.32 14.54
C ARG A 73 -4.85 7.48 15.09
N GLU A 74 -5.55 6.38 15.24
CA GLU A 74 -6.81 6.31 16.00
C GLU A 74 -6.52 6.18 17.49
#